data_AF-A0A067BUL3-F1
#
_entry.id   AF-A0A067BUL3-F1
#
_cell.length_a   1.000
_cell.length_b   1.000
_cell.length_c   1.000
_cell.angle_alpha   90.00
_cell.angle_beta   90.00
_cell.angle_gamma   90.00
#
_symmetry.space_group_name_H-M   'P 1'
#
loop_
_entity.id
_entity.type
_entity.pdbx_description
1 polymer ?
#
loop_
_entity_poly.entity_id
_entity_poly.type
_entity_poly.pdbx_seq_one_letter_code
_entity_poly.pdbx_strand_id
1 'polypeptide(L)'
;MSAIRWNPWGVNYAGKEIEQMQFVHRVYLEAMGIEAIDLPPTLQMNATFTAPLYVPTKASFDEHTFVRQMQGVVGLLRQPAEEIISCICGYQKERADRFQFGSAYMNDPRTLLLEEIKEWAMSRLAPASCTTESVERDVEKRKNYITQLQYVGGDLFAPGSGERSLLKTLKDIREILENRVLPTIACERAQASAKDHLTVVEARATDALIHGVQFLFNVFRNTSNAPADCTITNLQSQQHSAMKDAMNSKSGQMLQLLLSTPSFCKLFPESHHHVTGGESKLMALTSEQQLQIQSDAVFCDSAATAIVPAILTPKEMTPKAFLTQSNSGVITFLTPEDYDMYTKMHGLLKLLADLVVSCRQARLLAGTGGDLLVYGPGGAHLRLLLETMQAVQMEIVQCATTLKQRGVNELDKLRSSYSEKNWRVCFSRVLALETYLANDVSACNDPIRKICEATSPAYVLQQAKEFKAQTSKWVVENASACSHIADTLHLKGLPPMPQITSSQLRTITAG
;
A
#
# COMPACT_ATOMS: atom_id res chain seq x y z
N MET A 1 -22.03 -48.81 -21.97
CA MET A 1 -23.40 -49.34 -21.79
C MET A 1 -24.02 -48.64 -20.59
N SER A 2 -25.06 -47.84 -20.79
CA SER A 2 -25.76 -47.14 -19.71
C SER A 2 -26.54 -48.14 -18.87
N ALA A 3 -26.18 -48.32 -17.61
CA ALA A 3 -26.97 -49.08 -16.65
C ALA A 3 -28.31 -48.33 -16.45
N ILE A 4 -29.38 -48.86 -17.03
CA ILE A 4 -30.74 -48.42 -16.75
C ILE A 4 -31.02 -48.73 -15.28
N ARG A 5 -31.33 -47.71 -14.48
CA ARG A 5 -31.70 -47.89 -13.06
C ARG A 5 -33.09 -48.52 -12.99
N TRP A 6 -33.17 -49.70 -12.36
CA TRP A 6 -34.43 -50.44 -12.15
C TRP A 6 -35.32 -49.84 -11.05
N ASN A 7 -34.83 -48.85 -10.27
CA ASN A 7 -35.64 -48.11 -9.32
C ASN A 7 -35.30 -46.60 -9.35
N PRO A 8 -36.10 -45.76 -10.04
CA PRO A 8 -35.90 -44.31 -10.10
C PRO A 8 -36.27 -43.59 -8.80
N TRP A 9 -36.69 -44.31 -7.75
CA TRP A 9 -37.15 -43.77 -6.46
C TRP A 9 -36.22 -44.05 -5.27
N GLY A 10 -35.04 -44.67 -5.51
CA GLY A 10 -34.04 -44.83 -4.46
C GLY A 10 -33.49 -43.47 -4.03
N VAL A 11 -33.49 -43.17 -2.72
CA VAL A 11 -32.97 -41.90 -2.19
C VAL A 11 -31.43 -41.89 -2.11
N ASN A 12 -30.82 -43.07 -2.18
CA ASN A 12 -29.38 -43.25 -1.98
C ASN A 12 -28.59 -43.21 -3.30
N TYR A 13 -27.41 -42.62 -3.23
CA TYR A 13 -26.39 -42.66 -4.27
C TYR A 13 -25.84 -44.07 -4.48
N ALA A 14 -25.41 -44.36 -5.72
CA ALA A 14 -24.62 -45.54 -6.02
C ALA A 14 -23.13 -45.25 -5.76
N GLY A 15 -22.30 -46.29 -5.79
CA GLY A 15 -20.88 -46.21 -5.43
C GLY A 15 -20.10 -45.11 -6.16
N LYS A 16 -20.39 -44.87 -7.45
CA LYS A 16 -19.73 -43.82 -8.24
C LYS A 16 -20.09 -42.40 -7.77
N GLU A 17 -21.35 -42.16 -7.40
CA GLU A 17 -21.76 -40.84 -6.90
C GLU A 17 -21.19 -40.59 -5.48
N ILE A 18 -21.08 -41.64 -4.67
CA ILE A 18 -20.39 -41.59 -3.37
C ILE A 18 -18.91 -41.22 -3.55
N GLU A 19 -18.21 -41.90 -4.46
CA GLU A 19 -16.80 -41.62 -4.76
C GLU A 19 -16.59 -40.19 -5.27
N GLN A 20 -17.48 -39.70 -6.14
CA GLN A 20 -17.50 -38.32 -6.60
C GLN A 20 -17.65 -37.31 -5.45
N MET A 21 -18.59 -37.54 -4.52
CA MET A 21 -18.76 -36.64 -3.37
C MET A 21 -17.60 -36.67 -2.40
N GLN A 22 -17.04 -37.86 -2.12
CA GLN A 22 -15.85 -37.98 -1.27
C GLN A 22 -14.68 -37.20 -1.86
N PHE A 23 -14.49 -37.28 -3.18
CA PHE A 23 -13.48 -36.51 -3.88
C PHE A 23 -13.74 -35.00 -3.78
N VAL A 24 -14.97 -34.54 -4.04
CA VAL A 24 -15.36 -33.12 -3.92
C VAL A 24 -15.10 -32.61 -2.51
N HIS A 25 -15.54 -33.33 -1.48
CA HIS A 25 -15.32 -32.97 -0.07
C HIS A 25 -13.84 -32.87 0.24
N ARG A 26 -13.04 -33.89 -0.09
CA ARG A 26 -11.61 -33.90 0.19
C ARG A 26 -10.92 -32.67 -0.42
N VAL A 27 -11.16 -32.42 -1.71
CA VAL A 27 -10.54 -31.30 -2.44
C VAL A 27 -11.02 -29.95 -1.90
N TYR A 28 -12.28 -29.84 -1.49
CA TYR A 28 -12.82 -28.62 -0.87
C TYR A 28 -12.17 -28.33 0.48
N LEU A 29 -12.14 -29.33 1.37
CA LEU A 29 -11.56 -29.21 2.71
C LEU A 29 -10.07 -28.84 2.64
N GLU A 30 -9.33 -29.48 1.74
CA GLU A 30 -7.91 -29.19 1.52
C GLU A 30 -7.69 -27.77 0.98
N ALA A 31 -8.43 -27.35 -0.05
CA ALA A 31 -8.24 -26.04 -0.66
C ALA A 31 -8.69 -24.89 0.25
N MET A 32 -9.77 -25.08 1.02
CA MET A 32 -10.30 -24.05 1.91
C MET A 32 -9.59 -24.02 3.26
N GLY A 33 -9.02 -25.15 3.70
CA GLY A 33 -8.37 -25.31 4.99
C GLY A 33 -9.38 -25.30 6.14
N ILE A 34 -10.48 -26.04 5.99
CA ILE A 34 -11.58 -26.12 6.96
C ILE A 34 -11.87 -27.57 7.35
N GLU A 35 -12.68 -27.77 8.38
CA GLU A 35 -13.13 -29.10 8.82
C GLU A 35 -14.44 -29.51 8.15
N ALA A 36 -14.75 -30.82 8.18
CA ALA A 36 -15.96 -31.37 7.56
C ALA A 36 -17.26 -30.78 8.12
N ILE A 37 -17.25 -30.34 9.39
CA ILE A 37 -18.40 -29.67 10.03
C ILE A 37 -18.74 -28.32 9.39
N ASP A 38 -17.75 -27.67 8.77
CA ASP A 38 -17.87 -26.34 8.16
C ASP A 38 -18.15 -26.41 6.65
N LEU A 39 -18.43 -27.61 6.11
CA LEU A 39 -18.81 -27.76 4.71
C LEU A 39 -20.06 -26.93 4.39
N PRO A 40 -20.08 -26.25 3.22
CA PRO A 40 -21.22 -25.44 2.83
C PRO A 40 -22.49 -26.31 2.73
N PRO A 41 -23.68 -25.76 3.03
CA PRO A 41 -24.93 -26.53 3.05
C PRO A 41 -25.20 -27.31 1.76
N THR A 42 -24.80 -26.74 0.62
CA THR A 42 -24.90 -27.34 -0.72
C THR A 42 -24.11 -28.64 -0.88
N LEU A 43 -23.03 -28.84 -0.11
CA LEU A 43 -22.20 -30.04 -0.17
C LEU A 43 -22.48 -31.04 0.96
N GLN A 44 -23.30 -30.72 1.97
CA GLN A 44 -23.48 -31.60 3.11
C GLN A 44 -24.20 -32.91 2.74
N MET A 45 -23.71 -34.01 3.33
CA MET A 45 -24.25 -35.36 3.19
C MET A 45 -24.92 -35.81 4.48
N ASN A 46 -25.85 -36.77 4.41
CA ASN A 46 -26.42 -37.39 5.59
C ASN A 46 -25.36 -38.17 6.40
N ALA A 47 -25.68 -38.55 7.63
CA ALA A 47 -24.74 -39.20 8.55
C ALA A 47 -24.14 -40.52 8.02
N THR A 48 -24.84 -41.22 7.11
CA THR A 48 -24.37 -42.46 6.49
C THR A 48 -23.62 -42.24 5.17
N PHE A 49 -23.45 -40.99 4.74
CA PHE A 49 -22.84 -40.59 3.46
C PHE A 49 -23.49 -41.26 2.23
N THR A 50 -24.79 -41.48 2.29
CA THR A 50 -25.56 -42.17 1.24
C THR A 50 -26.42 -41.22 0.41
N ALA A 51 -26.73 -40.03 0.92
CA ALA A 51 -27.54 -39.04 0.23
C ALA A 51 -27.16 -37.61 0.64
N PRO A 52 -27.25 -36.63 -0.26
CA PRO A 52 -27.02 -35.23 0.06
C PRO A 52 -28.20 -34.62 0.81
N LEU A 53 -27.93 -33.61 1.63
CA LEU A 53 -28.97 -32.86 2.35
C LEU A 53 -29.58 -31.75 1.48
N TYR A 54 -28.80 -31.20 0.55
CA TYR A 54 -29.28 -30.19 -0.38
C TYR A 54 -30.03 -30.81 -1.56
N VAL A 55 -31.17 -30.22 -1.90
CA VAL A 55 -32.01 -30.63 -3.03
C VAL A 55 -32.22 -29.43 -3.96
N PRO A 56 -31.52 -29.37 -5.11
CA PRO A 56 -31.72 -28.32 -6.10
C PRO A 56 -33.15 -28.37 -6.66
N THR A 57 -33.66 -27.20 -7.03
CA THR A 57 -34.96 -27.08 -7.71
C THR A 57 -34.77 -26.73 -9.17
N LYS A 58 -35.83 -26.78 -9.99
CA LYS A 58 -35.73 -26.31 -11.38
C LYS A 58 -35.33 -24.83 -11.49
N ALA A 59 -35.75 -24.01 -10.52
CA ALA A 59 -35.35 -22.61 -10.44
C ALA A 59 -33.85 -22.44 -10.15
N SER A 60 -33.21 -23.42 -9.51
CA SER A 60 -31.77 -23.43 -9.30
C SER A 60 -30.98 -23.46 -10.62
N PHE A 61 -31.57 -23.88 -11.74
CA PHE A 61 -30.88 -23.90 -13.04
C PHE A 61 -31.25 -22.71 -13.94
N ASP A 62 -32.18 -21.86 -13.49
CA ASP A 62 -32.63 -20.69 -14.24
C ASP A 62 -31.69 -19.50 -14.00
N GLU A 63 -30.86 -19.21 -15.00
CA GLU A 63 -29.95 -18.05 -15.00
C GLU A 63 -30.67 -16.75 -14.64
N HIS A 64 -31.89 -16.53 -15.15
CA HIS A 64 -32.63 -15.29 -14.92
C HIS A 64 -32.97 -15.05 -13.44
N THR A 65 -33.15 -16.12 -12.67
CA THR A 65 -33.40 -16.04 -11.23
C THR A 65 -32.18 -15.44 -10.51
N PHE A 66 -30.97 -15.90 -10.83
CA PHE A 66 -29.74 -15.40 -10.22
C PHE A 66 -29.37 -14.00 -10.71
N VAL A 67 -29.52 -13.74 -12.01
CA VAL A 67 -29.27 -12.39 -12.57
C VAL A 67 -30.19 -11.37 -11.90
N ARG A 68 -31.47 -11.70 -11.67
CA ARG A 68 -32.40 -10.82 -10.93
C ARG A 68 -31.95 -10.57 -9.49
N GLN A 69 -31.47 -11.59 -8.79
CA GLN A 69 -30.98 -11.45 -7.42
C GLN A 69 -29.74 -10.53 -7.32
N MET A 70 -28.93 -10.46 -8.38
CA MET A 70 -27.74 -9.61 -8.42
C MET A 70 -27.98 -8.20 -8.99
N GLN A 71 -29.19 -7.86 -9.42
CA GLN A 71 -29.49 -6.52 -9.99
C GLN A 71 -29.15 -5.36 -9.04
N GLY A 72 -29.30 -5.56 -7.73
CA GLY A 72 -28.97 -4.57 -6.70
C GLY A 72 -27.52 -4.61 -6.20
N VAL A 73 -26.72 -5.57 -6.65
CA VAL A 73 -25.31 -5.70 -6.24
C VAL A 73 -24.46 -4.70 -7.01
N VAL A 74 -23.65 -3.94 -6.28
CA VAL A 74 -22.69 -2.98 -6.83
C VAL A 74 -21.28 -3.46 -6.47
N GLY A 75 -20.48 -3.75 -7.49
CA GLY A 75 -19.12 -4.23 -7.31
C GLY A 75 -18.44 -4.52 -8.65
N LEU A 76 -17.12 -4.30 -8.72
CA LEU A 76 -16.32 -4.50 -9.95
C LEU A 76 -16.33 -5.96 -10.42
N LEU A 77 -16.57 -6.91 -9.50
CA LEU A 77 -16.57 -8.35 -9.77
C LEU A 77 -17.97 -8.92 -10.05
N ARG A 78 -19.01 -8.09 -10.06
CA ARG A 78 -20.39 -8.53 -10.33
C ARG A 78 -20.54 -9.19 -11.69
N GLN A 79 -20.02 -8.55 -12.74
CA GLN A 79 -20.13 -9.09 -14.10
C GLN A 79 -19.33 -10.39 -14.29
N PRO A 80 -18.06 -10.51 -13.83
CA PRO A 80 -17.39 -11.82 -13.79
C PRO A 80 -18.17 -12.90 -13.02
N ALA A 81 -18.82 -12.55 -11.90
CA ALA A 81 -19.66 -13.49 -11.16
C ALA A 81 -20.91 -13.92 -11.94
N GLU A 82 -21.59 -12.99 -12.63
CA GLU A 82 -22.68 -13.28 -13.57
C GLU A 82 -22.26 -14.27 -14.65
N GLU A 83 -21.08 -14.08 -15.24
CA GLU A 83 -20.57 -14.97 -16.28
C GLU A 83 -20.26 -16.37 -15.74
N ILE A 84 -19.68 -16.49 -14.54
CA ILE A 84 -19.48 -17.79 -13.87
C ILE A 84 -20.82 -18.49 -13.67
N ILE A 85 -21.84 -17.78 -13.15
CA ILE A 85 -23.18 -18.32 -12.94
C ILE A 85 -23.81 -18.75 -14.28
N SER A 86 -23.65 -17.94 -15.34
CA SER A 86 -24.15 -18.25 -16.68
C SER A 86 -23.50 -19.52 -17.26
N CYS A 87 -22.17 -19.67 -17.13
CA CYS A 87 -21.46 -20.90 -17.51
C CYS A 87 -22.04 -22.14 -16.82
N ILE A 88 -22.36 -22.02 -15.53
CA ILE A 88 -22.90 -23.09 -14.71
C ILE A 88 -24.35 -23.41 -15.11
N CYS A 89 -25.22 -22.41 -15.18
CA CYS A 89 -26.62 -22.57 -15.56
C CYS A 89 -26.75 -23.18 -16.96
N GLY A 90 -25.89 -22.79 -17.91
CA GLY A 90 -25.83 -23.40 -19.24
C GLY A 90 -25.56 -24.90 -19.19
N TYR A 91 -24.54 -25.32 -18.44
CA TYR A 91 -24.24 -26.74 -18.24
C TYR A 91 -25.38 -27.51 -17.55
N GLN A 92 -25.99 -26.93 -16.51
CA GLN A 92 -27.07 -27.58 -15.76
C GLN A 92 -28.37 -27.69 -16.58
N LYS A 93 -28.67 -26.69 -17.43
CA LYS A 93 -29.82 -26.71 -18.34
C LYS A 93 -29.72 -27.81 -19.39
N GLU A 94 -28.54 -28.02 -19.99
CA GLU A 94 -28.31 -29.12 -20.94
C GLU A 94 -28.45 -30.51 -20.29
N ARG A 95 -28.21 -30.60 -18.98
CA ARG A 95 -28.43 -31.83 -18.19
C ARG A 95 -29.86 -32.00 -17.71
N ALA A 96 -30.65 -30.93 -17.67
CA ALA A 96 -31.98 -30.94 -17.06
C ALA A 96 -32.93 -31.95 -17.71
N ASP A 97 -32.78 -32.18 -19.02
CA ASP A 97 -33.56 -33.16 -19.77
C ASP A 97 -33.36 -34.60 -19.27
N ARG A 98 -32.16 -34.93 -18.76
CA ARG A 98 -31.86 -36.28 -18.24
C ARG A 98 -32.53 -36.57 -16.91
N PHE A 99 -32.82 -35.54 -16.12
CA PHE A 99 -33.58 -35.66 -14.88
C PHE A 99 -35.05 -36.01 -15.16
N GLN A 100 -35.60 -35.51 -16.26
CA GLN A 100 -36.99 -35.80 -16.66
C GLN A 100 -37.18 -37.28 -17.05
N PHE A 101 -36.14 -37.91 -17.62
CA PHE A 101 -36.15 -39.33 -18.01
C PHE A 101 -35.65 -40.28 -16.91
N GLY A 102 -35.45 -39.80 -15.68
CA GLY A 102 -35.06 -40.65 -14.52
C GLY A 102 -33.66 -41.25 -14.60
N SER A 103 -32.79 -40.70 -15.46
CA SER A 103 -31.45 -41.23 -15.72
C SER A 103 -30.33 -40.61 -14.86
N ALA A 104 -30.66 -39.57 -14.09
CA ALA A 104 -29.77 -38.90 -13.13
C ALA A 104 -30.58 -38.24 -12.00
N TYR A 105 -29.93 -37.95 -10.88
CA TYR A 105 -30.54 -37.18 -9.78
C TYR A 105 -30.33 -35.68 -9.97
N MET A 106 -31.33 -34.84 -9.67
CA MET A 106 -31.15 -33.38 -9.71
C MET A 106 -30.09 -32.91 -8.70
N ASN A 107 -29.95 -33.61 -7.59
CA ASN A 107 -28.91 -33.36 -6.60
C ASN A 107 -27.66 -34.22 -6.87
N ASP A 108 -27.32 -34.61 -8.10
CA ASP A 108 -26.09 -35.39 -8.35
C ASP A 108 -24.81 -34.60 -7.95
N PRO A 109 -23.67 -35.29 -7.72
CA PRO A 109 -22.44 -34.66 -7.23
C PRO A 109 -21.92 -33.50 -8.11
N ARG A 110 -22.13 -33.57 -9.43
CA ARG A 110 -21.72 -32.52 -10.36
C ARG A 110 -22.60 -31.29 -10.20
N THR A 111 -23.90 -31.51 -9.98
CA THR A 111 -24.85 -30.42 -9.73
C THR A 111 -24.55 -29.74 -8.40
N LEU A 112 -24.35 -30.50 -7.31
CA LEU A 112 -24.05 -29.93 -5.99
C LEU A 112 -22.76 -29.12 -5.96
N LEU A 113 -21.70 -29.63 -6.60
CA LEU A 113 -20.45 -28.89 -6.80
C LEU A 113 -20.69 -27.52 -7.45
N LEU A 114 -21.50 -27.48 -8.51
CA LEU A 114 -21.73 -26.25 -9.25
C LEU A 114 -22.72 -25.31 -8.55
N GLU A 115 -23.67 -25.82 -7.77
CA GLU A 115 -24.51 -24.99 -6.90
C GLU A 115 -23.66 -24.27 -5.84
N GLU A 116 -22.69 -24.95 -5.25
CA GLU A 116 -21.75 -24.34 -4.30
C GLU A 116 -20.96 -23.19 -4.94
N ILE A 117 -20.41 -23.40 -6.15
CA ILE A 117 -19.66 -22.35 -6.85
C ILE A 117 -20.56 -21.15 -7.21
N LYS A 118 -21.81 -21.38 -7.60
CA LYS A 118 -22.78 -20.29 -7.84
C LYS A 118 -23.08 -19.51 -6.57
N GLU A 119 -23.31 -20.20 -5.45
CA GLU A 119 -23.57 -19.57 -4.17
C GLU A 119 -22.39 -18.69 -3.76
N TRP A 120 -21.16 -19.17 -3.89
CA TRP A 120 -19.95 -18.37 -3.68
C TRP A 120 -19.86 -17.17 -4.64
N ALA A 121 -20.07 -17.38 -5.94
CA ALA A 121 -19.99 -16.33 -6.94
C ALA A 121 -20.98 -15.18 -6.63
N MET A 122 -22.21 -15.53 -6.25
CA MET A 122 -23.26 -14.57 -5.95
C MET A 122 -23.07 -13.88 -4.60
N SER A 123 -22.81 -14.64 -3.54
CA SER A 123 -22.84 -14.12 -2.17
C SER A 123 -21.51 -13.51 -1.71
N ARG A 124 -20.39 -13.94 -2.31
CA ARG A 124 -19.05 -13.50 -1.91
C ARG A 124 -18.32 -12.77 -3.01
N LEU A 125 -18.26 -13.32 -4.22
CA LEU A 125 -17.47 -12.70 -5.30
C LEU A 125 -18.12 -11.41 -5.81
N ALA A 126 -19.39 -11.45 -6.19
CA ALA A 126 -20.10 -10.32 -6.78
C ALA A 126 -20.07 -9.03 -5.93
N PRO A 127 -20.31 -9.07 -4.59
CA PRO A 127 -20.26 -7.88 -3.74
C PRO A 127 -18.86 -7.54 -3.19
N ALA A 128 -17.81 -8.28 -3.54
CA ALA A 128 -16.52 -8.10 -2.89
C ALA A 128 -15.86 -6.75 -3.22
N SER A 129 -15.27 -6.13 -2.20
CA SER A 129 -14.33 -5.02 -2.38
C SER A 129 -13.01 -5.57 -2.92
N CYS A 130 -12.51 -4.97 -4.00
CA CYS A 130 -11.25 -5.39 -4.64
C CYS A 130 -10.01 -4.88 -3.90
N THR A 131 -10.13 -4.17 -2.78
CA THR A 131 -9.00 -3.48 -2.13
C THR A 131 -8.29 -4.30 -1.05
N THR A 132 -8.79 -5.47 -0.64
CA THR A 132 -8.25 -6.24 0.49
C THR A 132 -7.44 -7.46 0.04
N GLU A 133 -6.44 -7.86 0.86
CA GLU A 133 -5.72 -9.13 0.64
C GLU A 133 -6.62 -10.35 0.85
N SER A 134 -7.63 -10.23 1.73
CA SER A 134 -8.56 -11.32 2.03
C SER A 134 -9.36 -11.79 0.80
N VAL A 135 -9.78 -10.87 -0.09
CA VAL A 135 -10.51 -11.26 -1.31
C VAL A 135 -9.60 -11.97 -2.29
N GLU A 136 -8.35 -11.51 -2.48
CA GLU A 136 -7.41 -12.17 -3.38
C GLU A 136 -7.14 -13.60 -2.89
N ARG A 137 -6.89 -13.79 -1.60
CA ARG A 137 -6.65 -15.13 -1.03
C ARG A 137 -7.88 -16.03 -1.15
N ASP A 138 -9.10 -15.51 -0.98
CA ASP A 138 -10.33 -16.29 -1.17
C ASP A 138 -10.49 -16.73 -2.63
N VAL A 139 -10.28 -15.82 -3.58
CA VAL A 139 -10.32 -16.13 -5.01
C VAL A 139 -9.24 -17.13 -5.40
N GLU A 140 -8.02 -17.02 -4.84
CA GLU A 140 -6.95 -17.96 -5.15
C GLU A 140 -7.16 -19.36 -4.56
N LYS A 141 -7.70 -19.45 -3.34
CA LYS A 141 -8.17 -20.73 -2.80
C LYS A 141 -9.23 -21.35 -3.71
N ARG A 142 -10.17 -20.53 -4.22
CA ARG A 142 -11.22 -20.98 -5.14
C ARG A 142 -10.66 -21.44 -6.49
N LYS A 143 -9.69 -20.71 -7.05
CA LYS A 143 -8.99 -21.10 -8.28
C LYS A 143 -8.27 -22.45 -8.10
N ASN A 144 -7.59 -22.63 -6.98
CA ASN A 144 -6.89 -23.87 -6.65
C ASN A 144 -7.86 -25.04 -6.50
N TYR A 145 -8.98 -24.85 -5.80
CA TYR A 145 -10.06 -25.83 -5.68
C TYR A 145 -10.56 -26.30 -7.06
N ILE A 146 -10.91 -25.35 -7.94
CA ILE A 146 -11.39 -25.64 -9.30
C ILE A 146 -10.32 -26.35 -10.13
N THR A 147 -9.06 -25.95 -9.98
CA THR A 147 -7.92 -26.55 -10.69
C THR A 147 -7.71 -28.01 -10.29
N GLN A 148 -7.78 -28.33 -9.00
CA GLN A 148 -7.67 -29.70 -8.52
C GLN A 148 -8.83 -30.56 -9.00
N LEU A 149 -10.07 -30.04 -8.95
CA LEU A 149 -11.23 -30.75 -9.50
C LEU A 149 -11.07 -31.05 -11.00
N GLN A 150 -10.52 -30.11 -11.76
CA GLN A 150 -10.33 -30.26 -13.21
C GLN A 150 -9.28 -31.33 -13.56
N TYR A 151 -8.10 -31.29 -12.93
CA TYR A 151 -6.98 -32.14 -13.34
C TYR A 151 -6.91 -33.48 -12.61
N VAL A 152 -7.34 -33.54 -11.36
CA VAL A 152 -7.26 -34.76 -10.54
C VAL A 152 -8.55 -35.60 -10.65
N GLY A 153 -9.68 -34.97 -10.97
CA GLY A 153 -10.99 -35.62 -11.08
C GLY A 153 -11.32 -36.22 -12.46
N GLY A 154 -10.37 -36.24 -13.40
CA GLY A 154 -10.60 -36.45 -14.83
C GLY A 154 -11.52 -37.63 -15.19
N ASP A 155 -11.15 -38.84 -14.79
CA ASP A 155 -11.93 -40.06 -15.08
C ASP A 155 -13.20 -40.17 -14.22
N LEU A 156 -13.16 -39.58 -13.03
CA LEU A 156 -14.26 -39.60 -12.06
C LEU A 156 -15.48 -38.84 -12.58
N PHE A 157 -15.25 -37.76 -13.33
CA PHE A 157 -16.29 -36.90 -13.92
C PHE A 157 -16.47 -37.04 -15.44
N ALA A 158 -16.10 -38.18 -16.02
CA ALA A 158 -16.21 -38.43 -17.46
C ALA A 158 -17.62 -38.09 -18.03
N PRO A 159 -17.70 -37.35 -19.15
CA PRO A 159 -18.98 -36.98 -19.76
C PRO A 159 -19.72 -38.19 -20.32
N GLY A 160 -21.05 -38.16 -20.26
CA GLY A 160 -21.88 -39.08 -21.03
C GLY A 160 -21.86 -38.76 -22.53
N SER A 161 -22.32 -39.71 -23.36
CA SER A 161 -22.45 -39.47 -24.81
C SER A 161 -23.30 -38.21 -25.08
N GLY A 162 -22.76 -37.28 -25.88
CA GLY A 162 -23.40 -36.00 -26.23
C GLY A 162 -23.48 -34.96 -25.12
N GLU A 163 -22.81 -35.16 -23.98
CA GLU A 163 -22.85 -34.25 -22.83
C GLU A 163 -21.72 -33.21 -22.86
N ARG A 164 -22.01 -31.95 -22.50
CA ARG A 164 -20.97 -30.96 -22.22
C ARG A 164 -20.12 -31.44 -21.05
N SER A 165 -18.80 -31.31 -21.17
CA SER A 165 -17.87 -31.76 -20.13
C SER A 165 -17.89 -30.82 -18.93
N LEU A 166 -18.07 -31.37 -17.71
CA LEU A 166 -17.87 -30.63 -16.46
C LEU A 166 -16.47 -30.01 -16.40
N LEU A 167 -15.45 -30.75 -16.85
CA LEU A 167 -14.06 -30.27 -16.85
C LEU A 167 -13.88 -29.04 -17.76
N LYS A 168 -14.66 -28.96 -18.86
CA LYS A 168 -14.68 -27.77 -19.72
C LYS A 168 -15.36 -26.60 -19.00
N THR A 169 -16.50 -26.82 -18.34
CA THR A 169 -17.15 -25.77 -17.55
C THR A 169 -16.25 -25.25 -16.44
N LEU A 170 -15.55 -26.13 -15.71
CA LEU A 170 -14.57 -25.74 -14.68
C LEU A 170 -13.39 -24.96 -15.27
N LYS A 171 -12.94 -25.33 -16.48
CA LYS A 171 -11.92 -24.57 -17.22
C LYS A 171 -12.40 -23.16 -17.54
N ASP A 172 -13.61 -23.02 -18.09
CA ASP A 172 -14.21 -21.73 -18.45
C ASP A 172 -14.28 -20.81 -17.20
N ILE A 173 -14.72 -21.36 -16.05
CA ILE A 173 -14.76 -20.63 -14.77
C ILE A 173 -13.35 -20.21 -14.33
N ARG A 174 -12.37 -21.13 -14.40
CA ARG A 174 -10.99 -20.81 -14.02
C ARG A 174 -10.41 -19.69 -14.88
N GLU A 175 -10.65 -19.71 -16.19
CA GLU A 175 -10.18 -18.66 -17.10
C GLU A 175 -10.80 -17.29 -16.77
N ILE A 176 -12.05 -17.24 -16.31
CA ILE A 176 -12.66 -15.99 -15.80
C ILE A 176 -11.92 -15.51 -14.54
N LEU A 177 -11.61 -16.42 -13.61
CA LEU A 177 -10.87 -16.07 -12.40
C LEU A 177 -9.46 -15.55 -12.71
N GLU A 178 -8.74 -16.26 -13.60
CA GLU A 178 -7.35 -15.97 -13.98
C GLU A 178 -7.20 -14.69 -14.80
N ASN A 179 -8.07 -14.50 -15.80
CA ASN A 179 -7.88 -13.45 -16.79
C ASN A 179 -8.67 -12.17 -16.50
N ARG A 180 -9.63 -12.21 -15.57
CA ARG A 180 -10.50 -11.06 -15.28
C ARG A 180 -10.59 -10.73 -13.80
N VAL A 181 -10.90 -11.70 -12.94
CA VAL A 181 -11.10 -11.42 -11.51
C VAL A 181 -9.79 -11.03 -10.83
N LEU A 182 -8.76 -11.89 -10.90
CA LEU A 182 -7.48 -11.64 -10.24
C LEU A 182 -6.78 -10.37 -10.76
N PRO A 183 -6.74 -10.09 -12.08
CA PRO A 183 -6.19 -8.83 -12.58
C PRO A 183 -6.94 -7.59 -12.07
N THR A 184 -8.27 -7.64 -11.99
CA THR A 184 -9.09 -6.53 -11.46
C THR A 184 -8.76 -6.27 -9.99
N ILE A 185 -8.66 -7.33 -9.17
CA ILE A 185 -8.26 -7.22 -7.77
C ILE A 185 -6.84 -6.65 -7.66
N ALA A 186 -5.89 -7.16 -8.45
CA ALA A 186 -4.50 -6.69 -8.41
C ALA A 186 -4.40 -5.19 -8.72
N CYS A 187 -5.12 -4.70 -9.74
CA CYS A 187 -5.13 -3.29 -10.12
C CYS A 187 -5.62 -2.39 -8.97
N GLU A 188 -6.81 -2.66 -8.43
CA GLU A 188 -7.42 -1.88 -7.35
C GLU A 188 -6.59 -1.91 -6.07
N ARG A 189 -5.99 -3.06 -5.74
CA ARG A 189 -5.10 -3.18 -4.58
C ARG A 189 -3.84 -2.37 -4.72
N ALA A 190 -3.26 -2.33 -5.91
CA ALA A 190 -2.00 -1.63 -6.10
C ALA A 190 -2.17 -0.11 -5.89
N GLN A 191 -3.32 0.44 -6.28
CA GLN A 191 -3.68 1.84 -6.02
C GLN A 191 -3.88 2.13 -4.53
N ALA A 192 -4.64 1.28 -3.82
CA ALA A 192 -4.81 1.41 -2.37
C ALA A 192 -3.46 1.29 -1.62
N SER A 193 -2.64 0.31 -2.02
CA SER A 193 -1.35 -0.01 -1.42
C SER A 193 -0.34 1.15 -1.53
N ALA A 194 -0.21 1.81 -2.68
CA ALA A 194 0.76 2.89 -2.84
C ALA A 194 0.46 4.09 -1.93
N LYS A 195 -0.83 4.48 -1.82
CA LYS A 195 -1.26 5.56 -0.92
C LYS A 195 -1.04 5.19 0.55
N ASP A 196 -1.34 3.96 0.93
CA ASP A 196 -1.13 3.47 2.29
C ASP A 196 0.36 3.44 2.66
N HIS A 197 1.21 2.93 1.77
CA HIS A 197 2.65 2.92 1.96
C HIS A 197 3.23 4.34 2.09
N LEU A 198 2.82 5.28 1.23
CA LEU A 198 3.24 6.69 1.34
C LEU A 198 2.73 7.35 2.64
N THR A 199 1.57 6.93 3.15
CA THR A 199 1.06 7.39 4.45
C THR A 199 1.96 6.95 5.59
N VAL A 200 2.38 5.68 5.58
CA VAL A 200 3.30 5.14 6.59
C VAL A 200 4.66 5.85 6.51
N VAL A 201 5.22 6.01 5.30
CA VAL A 201 6.51 6.71 5.10
C VAL A 201 6.44 8.15 5.60
N GLU A 202 5.39 8.91 5.23
CA GLU A 202 5.23 10.28 5.69
C GLU A 202 5.15 10.35 7.22
N ALA A 203 4.32 9.51 7.84
CA ALA A 203 4.13 9.52 9.29
C ALA A 203 5.43 9.18 10.03
N ARG A 204 6.09 8.08 9.66
CA ARG A 204 7.32 7.62 10.32
C ARG A 204 8.50 8.55 10.09
N ALA A 205 8.64 9.12 8.89
CA ALA A 205 9.67 10.13 8.65
C ALA A 205 9.38 11.43 9.42
N THR A 206 8.12 11.78 9.66
CA THR A 206 7.74 12.90 10.53
C THR A 206 8.10 12.63 11.99
N ASP A 207 7.84 11.42 12.50
CA ASP A 207 8.26 11.00 13.85
C ASP A 207 9.79 11.05 14.00
N ALA A 208 10.52 10.59 12.99
CA ALA A 208 11.98 10.69 12.94
C ALA A 208 12.47 12.15 13.01
N LEU A 209 11.78 13.10 12.36
CA LEU A 209 12.11 14.54 12.49
C LEU A 209 11.90 15.04 13.92
N ILE A 210 10.81 14.64 14.59
CA ILE A 210 10.51 15.02 15.97
C ILE A 210 11.61 14.50 16.91
N HIS A 211 11.92 13.21 16.84
CA HIS A 211 12.96 12.61 17.67
C HIS A 211 14.35 13.14 17.33
N GLY A 212 14.63 13.44 16.06
CA GLY A 212 15.88 14.06 15.62
C GLY A 212 16.10 15.46 16.19
N VAL A 213 15.07 16.31 16.19
CA VAL A 213 15.13 17.65 16.81
C VAL A 213 15.33 17.54 18.33
N GLN A 214 14.61 16.63 18.98
CA GLN A 214 14.77 16.38 20.41
C GLN A 214 16.17 15.85 20.74
N PHE A 215 16.73 14.99 19.90
CA PHE A 215 18.09 14.47 20.03
C PHE A 215 19.10 15.62 19.96
N LEU A 216 19.01 16.48 18.93
CA LEU A 216 19.88 17.64 18.76
C LEU A 216 19.78 18.64 19.91
N PHE A 217 18.59 18.82 20.47
CA PHE A 217 18.40 19.68 21.63
C PHE A 217 19.14 19.16 22.85
N ASN A 218 19.21 17.84 23.07
CA ASN A 218 19.72 17.25 24.31
C ASN A 218 21.19 16.79 24.25
N VAL A 219 21.69 16.33 23.09
CA VAL A 219 22.96 15.56 22.99
C VAL A 219 24.17 16.23 23.62
N PHE A 220 24.34 17.53 23.40
CA PHE A 220 25.47 18.29 23.95
C PHE A 220 25.06 19.47 24.84
N ARG A 221 23.77 19.58 25.17
CA ARG A 221 23.22 20.72 25.92
C ARG A 221 23.81 20.81 27.32
N ASN A 222 24.22 22.00 27.72
CA ASN A 222 24.75 22.26 29.06
C ASN A 222 24.18 23.54 29.71
N THR A 223 22.90 23.81 29.50
CA THR A 223 22.21 24.94 30.12
C THR A 223 21.59 24.54 31.46
N SER A 224 21.67 25.41 32.45
CA SER A 224 20.96 25.21 33.73
C SER A 224 19.45 25.13 33.50
N ASN A 225 18.77 24.25 34.24
CA ASN A 225 17.32 24.06 34.19
C ASN A 225 16.75 23.70 32.81
N ALA A 226 17.53 23.05 31.94
CA ALA A 226 17.07 22.64 30.61
C ALA A 226 15.68 21.94 30.68
N PRO A 227 14.68 22.41 29.91
CA PRO A 227 13.31 21.89 29.97
C PRO A 227 13.26 20.37 29.80
N ALA A 228 12.35 19.71 30.52
CA ALA A 228 12.12 18.27 30.35
C ALA A 228 11.35 17.95 29.07
N ASP A 229 10.39 18.80 28.74
CA ASP A 229 9.49 18.62 27.61
C ASP A 229 9.94 19.46 26.40
N CYS A 230 10.63 18.80 25.47
CA CYS A 230 11.25 19.42 24.29
C CYS A 230 10.48 19.11 23.00
N THR A 231 9.14 19.11 23.03
CA THR A 231 8.36 19.04 21.78
C THR A 231 8.68 20.21 20.84
N ILE A 232 8.47 20.00 19.53
CA ILE A 232 8.62 21.07 18.53
C ILE A 232 7.76 22.28 18.89
N THR A 233 6.52 22.06 19.33
CA THR A 233 5.61 23.12 19.80
C THR A 233 6.21 23.94 20.95
N ASN A 234 6.85 23.30 21.93
CA ASN A 234 7.47 24.01 23.05
C ASN A 234 8.71 24.79 22.60
N LEU A 235 9.48 24.26 21.64
CA LEU A 235 10.63 24.93 21.04
C LEU A 235 10.21 26.16 20.22
N GLN A 236 9.07 26.09 19.52
CA GLN A 236 8.49 27.21 18.76
C GLN A 236 7.92 28.30 19.67
N SER A 237 7.16 27.91 20.71
CA SER A 237 6.46 28.86 21.59
C SER A 237 7.34 29.48 22.68
N GLN A 238 8.39 28.76 23.11
CA GLN A 238 9.36 29.19 24.12
C GLN A 238 8.70 29.78 25.39
N GLN A 239 7.63 29.15 25.89
CA GLN A 239 6.81 29.73 26.96
C GLN A 239 7.56 29.89 28.29
N HIS A 240 8.44 28.95 28.63
CA HIS A 240 9.19 28.94 29.89
C HIS A 240 10.53 29.66 29.77
N SER A 241 10.96 30.34 30.84
CA SER A 241 12.25 31.06 30.89
C SER A 241 13.43 30.17 30.53
N ALA A 242 13.48 28.95 31.07
CA ALA A 242 14.54 27.99 30.75
C ALA A 242 14.57 27.58 29.26
N MET A 243 13.40 27.54 28.60
CA MET A 243 13.34 27.28 27.16
C MET A 243 13.87 28.48 26.37
N LYS A 244 13.49 29.71 26.76
CA LYS A 244 14.03 30.94 26.16
C LYS A 244 15.55 31.00 26.28
N ASP A 245 16.09 30.71 27.47
CA ASP A 245 17.53 30.71 27.71
C ASP A 245 18.25 29.67 26.85
N ALA A 246 17.71 28.45 26.78
CA ALA A 246 18.26 27.39 25.94
C ALA A 246 18.22 27.76 24.45
N MET A 247 17.11 28.32 23.97
CA MET A 247 16.92 28.70 22.58
C MET A 247 17.74 29.95 22.19
N ASN A 248 18.04 30.84 23.13
CA ASN A 248 18.89 32.03 22.90
C ASN A 248 20.40 31.71 22.83
N SER A 249 20.82 30.51 23.22
CA SER A 249 22.20 30.04 23.06
C SER A 249 22.57 29.81 21.59
N LYS A 250 23.86 29.71 21.26
CA LYS A 250 24.31 29.48 19.86
C LYS A 250 23.76 28.19 19.27
N SER A 251 23.79 27.09 20.03
CA SER A 251 23.15 25.83 19.63
C SER A 251 21.62 25.95 19.53
N GLY A 252 21.00 26.76 20.40
CA GLY A 252 19.58 27.10 20.30
C GLY A 252 19.23 27.87 19.03
N GLN A 253 20.06 28.82 18.61
CA GLN A 253 19.89 29.60 17.38
C GLN A 253 19.95 28.72 16.13
N MET A 254 20.82 27.69 16.11
CA MET A 254 20.84 26.70 15.03
C MET A 254 19.53 25.92 14.95
N LEU A 255 18.98 25.48 16.09
CA LEU A 255 17.66 24.85 16.15
C LEU A 255 16.54 25.80 15.73
N GLN A 256 16.58 27.07 16.15
CA GLN A 256 15.59 28.06 15.72
C GLN A 256 15.59 28.22 14.20
N LEU A 257 16.76 28.32 13.58
CA LEU A 257 16.86 28.44 12.12
C LEU A 257 16.33 27.17 11.43
N LEU A 258 16.65 25.97 11.91
CA LEU A 258 16.09 24.72 11.40
C LEU A 258 14.56 24.72 11.43
N LEU A 259 13.97 25.07 12.59
CA LEU A 259 12.53 25.13 12.79
C LEU A 259 11.85 26.25 11.99
N SER A 260 12.60 27.27 11.57
CA SER A 260 12.12 28.38 10.75
C SER A 260 12.23 28.11 9.24
N THR A 261 12.77 26.95 8.84
CA THR A 261 12.82 26.57 7.42
C THR A 261 11.41 26.31 6.87
N PRO A 262 11.14 26.63 5.58
CA PRO A 262 9.80 26.49 5.00
C PRO A 262 9.20 25.09 5.16
N SER A 263 10.04 24.05 5.01
CA SER A 263 9.61 22.65 5.14
C SER A 263 9.20 22.29 6.57
N PHE A 264 9.97 22.72 7.58
CA PHE A 264 9.58 22.54 8.98
C PHE A 264 8.31 23.31 9.32
N CYS A 265 8.16 24.57 8.90
CA CYS A 265 6.93 25.33 9.13
C CYS A 265 5.70 24.69 8.47
N LYS A 266 5.87 24.03 7.31
CA LYS A 266 4.79 23.32 6.61
C LYS A 266 4.41 22.00 7.28
N LEU A 267 5.38 21.29 7.87
CA LEU A 267 5.13 20.02 8.57
C LEU A 267 4.60 20.26 10.00
N PHE A 268 5.12 21.29 10.67
CA PHE A 268 4.83 21.65 12.05
C PHE A 268 4.33 23.10 12.12
N PRO A 269 3.11 23.38 11.63
CA PRO A 269 2.56 24.72 11.67
C PRO A 269 2.36 25.19 13.11
N GLU A 270 2.47 26.50 13.31
CA GLU A 270 2.30 27.19 14.60
C GLU A 270 0.83 27.19 15.07
N SER A 271 0.20 26.03 15.19
CA SER A 271 -1.23 25.86 15.44
C SER A 271 -1.67 26.32 16.85
N HIS A 272 -0.76 26.34 17.83
CA HIS A 272 -1.07 26.82 19.19
C HIS A 272 -1.05 28.34 19.36
N HIS A 273 -0.49 29.08 18.41
CA HIS A 273 -0.38 30.55 18.48
C HIS A 273 -1.70 31.24 18.13
N HIS A 274 -2.49 30.67 17.23
CA HIS A 274 -3.81 31.19 16.88
C HIS A 274 -4.87 31.04 17.98
N VAL A 275 -4.71 30.05 18.88
CA VAL A 275 -5.67 29.79 19.97
C VAL A 275 -5.35 30.59 21.23
N THR A 276 -4.09 31.00 21.43
CA THR A 276 -3.63 31.66 22.67
C THR A 276 -3.13 33.09 22.48
N GLY A 277 -3.05 33.61 21.25
CA GLY A 277 -2.70 35.01 20.96
C GLY A 277 -1.22 35.36 21.20
N GLY A 278 -0.32 34.38 21.28
CA GLY A 278 1.12 34.62 21.47
C GLY A 278 1.88 34.84 20.16
N GLU A 279 2.77 35.83 20.11
CA GLU A 279 3.70 36.04 18.99
C GLU A 279 4.61 34.83 18.76
N SER A 280 4.87 34.48 17.49
CA SER A 280 5.92 33.52 17.12
C SER A 280 7.27 33.96 17.69
N LYS A 281 8.02 33.01 18.26
CA LYS A 281 9.40 33.20 18.72
C LYS A 281 10.41 32.48 17.84
N LEU A 282 9.97 32.01 16.66
CA LEU A 282 10.87 31.54 15.62
C LEU A 282 11.65 32.72 15.00
N MET A 283 12.71 32.37 14.27
CA MET A 283 13.56 33.36 13.63
C MET A 283 12.81 34.02 12.48
N ALA A 284 12.67 35.35 12.55
CA ALA A 284 12.05 36.12 11.47
C ALA A 284 13.01 36.17 10.28
N LEU A 285 12.67 35.46 9.21
CA LEU A 285 13.44 35.41 7.97
C LEU A 285 12.85 36.35 6.93
N THR A 286 13.70 37.07 6.20
CA THR A 286 13.28 37.85 5.04
C THR A 286 12.85 36.94 3.90
N SER A 287 12.05 37.43 2.96
CA SER A 287 11.65 36.65 1.78
C SER A 287 12.85 36.14 0.97
N GLU A 288 13.93 36.92 0.89
CA GLU A 288 15.18 36.52 0.24
C GLU A 288 15.85 35.35 0.99
N GLN A 289 15.93 35.44 2.32
CA GLN A 289 16.49 34.36 3.15
C GLN A 289 15.65 33.08 3.05
N GLN A 290 14.32 33.20 3.03
CA GLN A 290 13.42 32.05 2.86
C GLN A 290 13.64 31.34 1.52
N LEU A 291 13.82 32.10 0.43
CA LEU A 291 14.13 31.53 -0.88
C LEU A 291 15.49 30.82 -0.88
N GLN A 292 16.50 31.42 -0.26
CA GLN A 292 17.84 30.82 -0.17
C GLN A 292 17.82 29.48 0.60
N ILE A 293 17.19 29.44 1.78
CA ILE A 293 17.15 28.20 2.58
C ILE A 293 16.22 27.13 2.00
N GLN A 294 15.36 27.49 1.04
CA GLN A 294 14.51 26.52 0.36
C GLN A 294 15.34 25.63 -0.58
N SER A 295 16.34 26.19 -1.27
CA SER A 295 17.19 25.45 -2.20
C SER A 295 18.40 24.76 -1.55
N ASP A 296 18.81 25.22 -0.37
CA ASP A 296 20.10 24.82 0.22
C ASP A 296 19.92 23.87 1.40
N ALA A 297 20.91 23.03 1.72
CA ALA A 297 20.89 22.18 2.93
C ALA A 297 21.04 22.98 4.24
N VAL A 298 21.19 24.31 4.15
CA VAL A 298 21.36 25.31 5.22
C VAL A 298 22.65 25.11 6.02
N PHE A 299 22.83 23.95 6.66
CA PHE A 299 23.97 23.62 7.54
C PHE A 299 25.02 22.72 6.88
N CYS A 300 24.83 22.36 5.61
CA CYS A 300 25.80 21.63 4.81
C CYS A 300 26.04 22.34 3.49
N ASP A 301 27.27 22.30 3.00
CA ASP A 301 27.58 22.71 1.63
C ASP A 301 27.28 21.59 0.60
N SER A 302 27.56 21.86 -0.67
CA SER A 302 27.38 20.91 -1.77
C SER A 302 28.31 19.68 -1.70
N ALA A 303 29.37 19.74 -0.90
CA ALA A 303 30.26 18.61 -0.61
C ALA A 303 29.86 17.84 0.66
N ALA A 304 28.68 18.14 1.23
CA ALA A 304 28.19 17.59 2.50
C ALA A 304 29.08 17.92 3.72
N THR A 305 29.87 18.98 3.62
CA THR A 305 30.67 19.51 4.73
C THR A 305 29.81 20.42 5.59
N ALA A 306 29.95 20.32 6.90
CA ALA A 306 29.21 21.13 7.86
C ALA A 306 29.60 22.62 7.77
N ILE A 307 28.60 23.49 7.66
CA ILE A 307 28.79 24.95 7.60
C ILE A 307 27.86 25.67 8.58
N VAL A 308 28.28 26.84 9.05
CA VAL A 308 27.42 27.75 9.81
C VAL A 308 26.76 28.72 8.82
N PRO A 309 25.42 28.74 8.73
CA PRO A 309 24.72 29.61 7.79
C PRO A 309 25.00 31.09 8.04
N ALA A 310 25.14 31.87 6.96
CA ALA A 310 25.35 33.32 7.03
C ALA A 310 24.22 34.07 7.78
N ILE A 311 23.02 33.47 7.83
CA ILE A 311 21.86 33.96 8.59
C ILE A 311 22.17 34.03 10.09
N LEU A 312 22.98 33.11 10.63
CA LEU A 312 23.37 33.09 12.04
C LEU A 312 24.57 34.00 12.34
N THR A 313 25.46 34.18 11.36
CA THR A 313 26.63 35.05 11.48
C THR A 313 27.07 35.54 10.10
N PRO A 314 27.23 36.86 9.89
CA PRO A 314 27.69 37.40 8.61
C PRO A 314 29.16 37.08 8.31
N LYS A 315 29.93 36.70 9.35
CA LYS A 315 31.32 36.25 9.21
C LYS A 315 31.35 34.75 8.99
N GLU A 316 32.10 34.29 8.01
CA GLU A 316 32.39 32.85 7.83
C GLU A 316 33.08 32.29 9.07
N MET A 317 32.49 31.23 9.63
CA MET A 317 32.96 30.57 10.83
C MET A 317 32.82 29.06 10.69
N THR A 318 33.79 28.33 11.22
CA THR A 318 33.65 26.88 11.38
C THR A 318 32.63 26.56 12.47
N PRO A 319 31.99 25.37 12.44
CA PRO A 319 31.09 24.91 13.50
C PRO A 319 31.69 25.04 14.89
N LYS A 320 32.95 24.60 15.07
CA LYS A 320 33.70 24.76 16.31
C LYS A 320 33.79 26.23 16.73
N ALA A 321 34.22 27.12 15.84
CA ALA A 321 34.41 28.53 16.17
C ALA A 321 33.10 29.22 16.59
N PHE A 322 31.97 28.84 15.99
CA PHE A 322 30.65 29.36 16.34
C PHE A 322 30.15 28.80 17.69
N LEU A 323 30.29 27.48 17.89
CA LEU A 323 29.81 26.79 19.10
C LEU A 323 30.77 26.87 20.30
N THR A 324 31.91 27.54 20.16
CA THR A 324 32.79 27.89 21.30
C THR A 324 32.68 29.35 21.71
N GLN A 325 31.80 30.14 21.08
CA GLN A 325 31.52 31.51 21.51
C GLN A 325 30.90 31.54 22.91
N SER A 326 30.89 32.72 23.54
CA SER A 326 30.12 32.93 24.76
C SER A 326 28.65 32.56 24.53
N ASN A 327 28.02 31.95 25.55
CA ASN A 327 26.65 31.45 25.46
C ASN A 327 26.44 30.36 24.38
N SER A 328 27.40 29.44 24.22
CA SER A 328 27.27 28.32 23.26
C SER A 328 26.05 27.42 23.54
N GLY A 329 25.74 27.24 24.82
CA GLY A 329 24.72 26.32 25.30
C GLY A 329 25.12 24.85 25.23
N VAL A 330 26.37 24.54 24.84
CA VAL A 330 26.90 23.18 24.73
C VAL A 330 28.11 22.96 25.63
N ILE A 331 28.38 21.70 25.95
CA ILE A 331 29.60 21.24 26.63
C ILE A 331 30.89 21.60 25.88
N THR A 332 32.02 21.59 26.60
CA THR A 332 33.32 22.08 26.09
C THR A 332 34.32 20.99 25.72
N PHE A 333 34.11 19.72 26.08
CA PHE A 333 35.03 18.61 25.80
C PHE A 333 34.92 18.03 24.38
N LEU A 334 34.26 18.75 23.47
CA LEU A 334 34.02 18.33 22.10
C LEU A 334 35.25 18.55 21.20
N THR A 335 35.48 17.62 20.28
CA THR A 335 36.50 17.77 19.23
C THR A 335 35.93 18.58 18.05
N PRO A 336 36.78 19.10 17.12
CA PRO A 336 36.29 19.74 15.90
C PRO A 336 35.29 18.88 15.13
N GLU A 337 35.56 17.57 15.01
CA GLU A 337 34.71 16.62 14.29
C GLU A 337 33.34 16.45 14.96
N ASP A 338 33.26 16.52 16.29
CA ASP A 338 31.99 16.47 17.03
C ASP A 338 31.10 17.66 16.67
N TYR A 339 31.68 18.86 16.55
CA TYR A 339 30.95 20.07 16.15
C TYR A 339 30.47 19.99 14.69
N ASP A 340 31.29 19.44 13.82
CA ASP A 340 30.94 19.26 12.40
C ASP A 340 29.80 18.25 12.26
N MET A 341 29.86 17.11 12.95
CA MET A 341 28.76 16.13 12.95
C MET A 341 27.47 16.69 13.55
N TYR A 342 27.55 17.41 14.68
CA TYR A 342 26.39 18.07 15.29
C TYR A 342 25.72 19.05 14.33
N THR A 343 26.51 19.79 13.57
CA THR A 343 26.02 20.75 12.57
C THR A 343 25.47 20.04 11.33
N LYS A 344 26.16 19.02 10.82
CA LYS A 344 25.69 18.18 9.71
C LYS A 344 24.32 17.57 10.00
N MET A 345 24.09 17.11 11.23
CA MET A 345 22.79 16.56 11.65
C MET A 345 21.63 17.56 11.51
N HIS A 346 21.86 18.86 11.72
CA HIS A 346 20.83 19.89 11.45
C HIS A 346 20.49 19.95 9.95
N GLY A 347 21.52 19.90 9.09
CA GLY A 347 21.34 19.91 7.64
C GLY A 347 20.62 18.65 7.14
N LEU A 348 20.97 17.48 7.67
CA LEU A 348 20.31 16.22 7.34
C LEU A 348 18.83 16.23 7.73
N LEU A 349 18.47 16.75 8.91
CA LEU A 349 17.07 16.88 9.31
C LEU A 349 16.30 17.88 8.42
N LYS A 350 16.95 18.97 7.98
CA LYS A 350 16.35 19.88 6.98
C LYS A 350 16.05 19.15 5.67
N LEU A 351 17.03 18.40 5.15
CA LEU A 351 16.86 17.63 3.91
C LEU A 351 15.75 16.58 4.06
N LEU A 352 15.68 15.88 5.19
CA LEU A 352 14.58 14.96 5.47
C LEU A 352 13.23 15.68 5.46
N ALA A 353 13.12 16.87 6.07
CA ALA A 353 11.89 17.64 6.05
C ALA A 353 11.44 18.03 4.63
N ASP A 354 12.36 18.43 3.75
CA ASP A 354 12.05 18.72 2.34
C ASP A 354 11.50 17.48 1.61
N LEU A 355 12.12 16.32 1.86
CA LEU A 355 11.71 15.05 1.27
C LEU A 355 10.35 14.60 1.82
N VAL A 356 10.06 14.81 3.11
CA VAL A 356 8.76 14.50 3.71
C VAL A 356 7.65 15.40 3.15
N VAL A 357 7.91 16.69 2.93
CA VAL A 357 6.97 17.59 2.25
C VAL A 357 6.67 17.09 0.83
N SER A 358 7.69 16.65 0.11
CA SER A 358 7.54 16.09 -1.24
C SER A 358 6.78 14.75 -1.22
N CYS A 359 7.04 13.90 -0.23
CA CYS A 359 6.32 12.64 0.00
C CYS A 359 4.83 12.88 0.30
N ARG A 360 4.50 13.92 1.08
CA ARG A 360 3.11 14.33 1.33
C ARG A 360 2.40 14.72 0.03
N GLN A 361 3.08 15.45 -0.87
CA GLN A 361 2.52 15.78 -2.19
C GLN A 361 2.31 14.53 -3.05
N ALA A 362 3.28 13.61 -3.09
CA ALA A 362 3.14 12.34 -3.77
C ALA A 362 1.94 11.53 -3.23
N ARG A 363 1.76 11.45 -1.90
CA ARG A 363 0.61 10.76 -1.29
C ARG A 363 -0.74 11.35 -1.70
N LEU A 364 -0.83 12.69 -1.79
CA LEU A 364 -2.07 13.35 -2.22
C LEU A 364 -2.38 13.04 -3.69
N LEU A 365 -1.35 12.96 -4.54
CA LEU A 365 -1.48 12.58 -5.95
C LEU A 365 -1.80 11.08 -6.14
N ALA A 366 -1.32 10.22 -5.24
CA ALA A 366 -1.57 8.78 -5.28
C ALA A 366 -3.07 8.42 -5.20
N GLY A 367 -3.92 9.31 -4.68
CA GLY A 367 -5.36 9.11 -4.62
C GLY A 367 -6.06 9.28 -5.97
N THR A 368 -5.99 10.47 -6.58
CA THR A 368 -6.70 10.81 -7.82
C THR A 368 -5.92 10.51 -9.10
N GLY A 369 -4.62 10.25 -9.01
CA GLY A 369 -3.74 10.00 -10.16
C GLY A 369 -2.68 8.91 -9.89
N GLY A 370 -2.98 7.96 -9.01
CA GLY A 370 -2.05 6.92 -8.55
C GLY A 370 -1.36 6.15 -9.67
N ASP A 371 -2.08 5.82 -10.74
CA ASP A 371 -1.48 5.12 -11.87
C ASP A 371 -0.42 5.95 -12.61
N LEU A 372 -0.63 7.26 -12.76
CA LEU A 372 0.37 8.14 -13.39
C LEU A 372 1.59 8.38 -12.49
N LEU A 373 1.37 8.35 -11.18
CA LEU A 373 2.41 8.53 -10.17
C LEU A 373 3.28 7.27 -10.00
N VAL A 374 2.67 6.08 -10.00
CA VAL A 374 3.37 4.80 -9.74
C VAL A 374 3.77 4.11 -11.04
N TYR A 375 2.85 4.03 -12.01
CA TYR A 375 3.02 3.31 -13.28
C TYR A 375 3.20 4.23 -14.50
N GLY A 376 3.24 5.54 -14.28
CA GLY A 376 3.41 6.54 -15.33
C GLY A 376 4.74 7.30 -15.21
N PRO A 377 4.84 8.50 -15.82
CA PRO A 377 6.07 9.29 -15.83
C PRO A 377 6.52 9.74 -14.42
N GLY A 378 5.62 9.73 -13.44
CA GLY A 378 5.95 10.05 -12.05
C GLY A 378 6.78 8.97 -11.34
N GLY A 379 6.75 7.71 -11.81
CA GLY A 379 7.33 6.58 -11.09
C GLY A 379 8.83 6.69 -10.87
N ALA A 380 9.57 7.19 -11.87
CA ALA A 380 11.01 7.41 -11.75
C ALA A 380 11.36 8.49 -10.71
N HIS A 381 10.58 9.57 -10.66
CA HIS A 381 10.75 10.64 -9.67
C HIS A 381 10.33 10.21 -8.28
N LEU A 382 9.27 9.40 -8.16
CA LEU A 382 8.84 8.83 -6.89
C LEU A 382 9.90 7.88 -6.32
N ARG A 383 10.48 7.00 -7.15
CA ARG A 383 11.63 6.18 -6.75
C ARG A 383 12.77 7.06 -6.24
N LEU A 384 13.21 8.03 -7.05
CA LEU A 384 14.34 8.89 -6.70
C LEU A 384 14.10 9.59 -5.36
N LEU A 385 12.89 10.11 -5.14
CA LEU A 385 12.48 10.72 -3.88
C LEU A 385 12.66 9.75 -2.70
N LEU A 386 12.16 8.52 -2.81
CA LEU A 386 12.18 7.54 -1.71
C LEU A 386 13.57 6.95 -1.47
N GLU A 387 14.36 6.72 -2.52
CA GLU A 387 15.76 6.29 -2.40
C GLU A 387 16.63 7.40 -1.76
N THR A 388 16.41 8.66 -2.15
CA THR A 388 17.07 9.82 -1.53
C THR A 388 16.67 9.95 -0.06
N MET A 389 15.38 9.76 0.25
CA MET A 389 14.89 9.76 1.63
C MET A 389 15.57 8.67 2.47
N GLN A 390 15.67 7.45 1.95
CA GLN A 390 16.34 6.35 2.65
C GLN A 390 17.83 6.65 2.89
N ALA A 391 18.53 7.23 1.90
CA ALA A 391 19.92 7.63 2.05
C ALA A 391 20.11 8.68 3.16
N VAL A 392 19.28 9.72 3.18
CA VAL A 392 19.31 10.76 4.23
C VAL A 392 18.98 10.17 5.60
N GLN A 393 17.97 9.30 5.68
CA GLN A 393 17.60 8.63 6.94
C GLN A 393 18.73 7.75 7.51
N MET A 394 19.45 7.02 6.66
CA MET A 394 20.60 6.23 7.09
C MET A 394 21.72 7.11 7.64
N GLU A 395 22.04 8.21 6.96
CA GLU A 395 23.04 9.18 7.43
C GLU A 395 22.65 9.83 8.76
N ILE A 396 21.35 10.13 8.96
CA ILE A 396 20.80 10.65 10.22
C ILE A 396 21.04 9.67 11.37
N VAL A 397 20.71 8.38 11.16
CA VAL A 397 20.90 7.34 12.19
C VAL A 397 22.38 7.17 12.49
N GLN A 398 23.23 7.10 11.46
CA GLN A 398 24.69 6.98 11.64
C GLN A 398 25.24 8.17 12.44
N CYS A 399 24.85 9.40 12.10
CA CYS A 399 25.28 10.59 12.80
C CYS A 399 24.82 10.59 14.27
N ALA A 400 23.55 10.25 14.52
CA ALA A 400 23.01 10.14 15.88
C ALA A 400 23.74 9.07 16.71
N THR A 401 24.01 7.90 16.13
CA THR A 401 24.74 6.82 16.80
C THR A 401 26.17 7.25 17.17
N THR A 402 26.89 7.92 16.26
CA THR A 402 28.25 8.41 16.53
C THR A 402 28.26 9.48 17.62
N LEU A 403 27.36 10.46 17.56
CA LEU A 403 27.24 11.51 18.57
C LEU A 403 26.86 10.95 19.95
N LYS A 404 25.95 9.96 19.99
CA LYS A 404 25.61 9.21 21.20
C LYS A 404 26.83 8.49 21.76
N GLN A 405 27.57 7.75 20.94
CA GLN A 405 28.75 7.01 21.39
C GLN A 405 29.80 7.95 21.98
N ARG A 406 29.99 9.13 21.38
CA ARG A 406 30.85 10.17 21.92
C ARG A 406 30.42 10.59 23.33
N GLY A 407 29.14 10.88 23.53
CA GLY A 407 28.62 11.27 24.84
C GLY A 407 28.70 10.15 25.89
N VAL A 408 28.46 8.89 25.51
CA VAL A 408 28.63 7.74 26.41
C VAL A 408 30.08 7.60 26.87
N ASN A 409 31.04 7.69 25.94
CA ASN A 409 32.47 7.61 26.25
C ASN A 409 32.91 8.70 27.24
N GLU A 410 32.31 9.88 27.19
CA GLU A 410 32.62 10.99 28.10
C GLU A 410 31.86 10.87 29.44
N LEU A 411 30.64 10.33 29.43
CA LEU A 411 29.87 10.05 30.64
C LEU A 411 30.63 9.09 31.57
N ASP A 412 31.26 8.07 31.00
CA ASP A 412 32.07 7.09 31.74
C ASP A 412 33.32 7.70 32.38
N LYS A 413 33.98 8.65 31.71
CA LYS A 413 35.15 9.38 32.25
C LYS A 413 34.76 10.31 33.39
N LEU A 414 33.58 10.93 33.30
CA LEU A 414 33.16 11.99 34.21
C LEU A 414 32.46 11.49 35.48
N ARG A 415 32.38 10.16 35.73
CA ARG A 415 31.56 9.53 36.80
C ARG A 415 31.68 10.16 38.20
N SER A 416 32.72 10.93 38.49
CA SER A 416 32.98 11.64 39.76
C SER A 416 32.97 13.18 39.71
N SER A 417 32.78 13.82 38.54
CA SER A 417 32.83 15.30 38.43
C SER A 417 31.46 15.96 38.62
N TYR A 418 31.37 16.89 39.58
CA TYR A 418 30.17 17.72 39.80
C TYR A 418 29.98 18.80 38.71
N SER A 419 30.99 19.04 37.87
CA SER A 419 31.04 20.19 36.95
C SER A 419 30.05 20.13 35.79
N GLU A 420 29.56 18.94 35.40
CA GLU A 420 28.71 18.75 34.20
C GLU A 420 27.32 18.17 34.53
N LYS A 421 26.76 18.52 35.70
CA LYS A 421 25.47 17.99 36.17
C LYS A 421 24.33 18.26 35.17
N ASN A 422 24.30 19.44 34.55
CA ASN A 422 23.22 19.84 33.63
C ASN A 422 23.24 19.01 32.35
N TRP A 423 24.42 18.82 31.76
CA TRP A 423 24.58 17.97 30.57
C TRP A 423 24.15 16.53 30.82
N ARG A 424 24.52 15.93 31.97
CA ARG A 424 24.11 14.56 32.31
C ARG A 424 22.59 14.36 32.31
N VAL A 425 21.84 15.37 32.79
CA VAL A 425 20.37 15.35 32.81
C VAL A 425 19.80 15.40 31.39
N CYS A 426 20.39 16.18 30.49
CA CYS A 426 19.98 16.23 29.09
C CYS A 426 20.36 14.94 28.37
N PHE A 427 21.60 14.48 28.56
CA PHE A 427 22.17 13.33 27.87
C PHE A 427 21.47 12.01 28.22
N SER A 428 20.93 11.86 29.44
CA SER A 428 20.18 10.66 29.82
C SER A 428 18.97 10.38 28.90
N ARG A 429 18.41 11.42 28.27
CA ARG A 429 17.28 11.32 27.34
C ARG A 429 17.70 10.87 25.94
N VAL A 430 18.95 11.12 25.57
CA VAL A 430 19.51 10.85 24.24
C VAL A 430 19.47 9.37 23.90
N LEU A 431 19.65 8.50 24.89
CA LEU A 431 19.64 7.04 24.72
C LEU A 431 18.30 6.53 24.17
N ALA A 432 17.19 7.00 24.73
CA ALA A 432 15.86 6.65 24.26
C ALA A 432 15.57 7.31 22.89
N LEU A 433 15.93 8.59 22.72
CA LEU A 433 15.68 9.34 21.49
C LEU A 433 16.38 8.73 20.27
N GLU A 434 17.62 8.26 20.41
CA GLU A 434 18.32 7.58 19.32
C GLU A 434 17.68 6.24 18.97
N THR A 435 17.19 5.51 19.97
CA THR A 435 16.45 4.25 19.74
C THR A 435 15.13 4.52 19.01
N TYR A 436 14.37 5.54 19.42
CA TYR A 436 13.12 5.92 18.75
C TYR A 436 13.38 6.37 17.31
N LEU A 437 14.37 7.23 17.10
CA LEU A 437 14.80 7.67 15.77
C LEU A 437 15.15 6.48 14.85
N ALA A 438 15.95 5.52 15.33
CA ALA A 438 16.32 4.33 14.56
C ALA A 438 15.10 3.46 14.23
N ASN A 439 14.16 3.31 15.15
CA ASN A 439 12.93 2.56 14.93
C ASN A 439 12.02 3.21 13.89
N ASP A 440 11.87 4.54 13.94
CA ASP A 440 11.06 5.28 12.97
C ASP A 440 11.64 5.19 11.55
N VAL A 441 12.96 5.33 11.42
CA VAL A 441 13.66 5.11 10.14
C VAL A 441 13.49 3.67 9.65
N SER A 442 13.67 2.69 10.54
CA SER A 442 13.51 1.27 10.18
C SER A 442 12.10 0.96 9.66
N ALA A 443 11.07 1.57 10.26
CA ALA A 443 9.68 1.41 9.86
C ALA A 443 9.37 1.97 8.45
N CYS A 444 10.25 2.80 7.87
CA CYS A 444 10.12 3.29 6.50
C CYS A 444 10.58 2.28 5.44
N ASN A 445 11.45 1.33 5.81
CA ASN A 445 12.18 0.49 4.85
C ASN A 445 11.26 -0.42 3.98
N ASP A 446 10.33 -1.15 4.59
CA ASP A 446 9.45 -2.06 3.84
C ASP A 446 8.47 -1.31 2.91
N PRO A 447 7.78 -0.25 3.36
CA PRO A 447 6.97 0.59 2.49
C PRO A 447 7.74 1.21 1.32
N ILE A 448 8.94 1.75 1.57
CA ILE A 448 9.81 2.32 0.53
C ILE A 448 10.16 1.25 -0.51
N ARG A 449 10.60 0.08 -0.05
CA ARG A 449 10.95 -1.05 -0.93
C ARG A 449 9.79 -1.43 -1.85
N LYS A 450 8.58 -1.59 -1.31
CA LYS A 450 7.38 -1.97 -2.09
C LYS A 450 7.06 -0.96 -3.18
N ILE A 451 7.14 0.33 -2.89
CA ILE A 451 6.91 1.39 -3.89
C ILE A 451 8.04 1.39 -4.94
N CYS A 452 9.29 1.21 -4.52
CA CYS A 452 10.43 1.13 -5.44
C CYS A 452 10.35 -0.10 -6.36
N GLU A 453 9.82 -1.23 -5.91
CA GLU A 453 9.57 -2.40 -6.75
C GLU A 453 8.46 -2.11 -7.78
N ALA A 454 7.33 -1.53 -7.32
CA ALA A 454 6.18 -1.21 -8.16
C ALA A 454 6.47 -0.14 -9.23
N THR A 455 7.42 0.75 -8.98
CA THR A 455 7.82 1.81 -9.92
C THR A 455 8.95 1.37 -10.88
N SER A 456 9.36 0.10 -10.88
CA SER A 456 10.59 -0.35 -11.58
C SER A 456 10.50 -0.12 -13.09
N PRO A 457 11.57 0.36 -13.76
CA PRO A 457 11.47 0.72 -15.18
C PRO A 457 11.06 -0.47 -16.04
N ALA A 458 11.51 -1.68 -15.68
CA ALA A 458 11.11 -2.92 -16.33
C ALA A 458 9.61 -3.19 -16.17
N TYR A 459 9.10 -3.11 -14.94
CA TYR A 459 7.68 -3.31 -14.64
C TYR A 459 6.80 -2.25 -15.31
N VAL A 460 7.18 -0.98 -15.17
CA VAL A 460 6.47 0.16 -15.77
C VAL A 460 6.45 0.07 -17.29
N LEU A 461 7.58 -0.31 -17.93
CA LEU A 461 7.64 -0.47 -19.38
C LEU A 461 6.73 -1.61 -19.85
N GLN A 462 6.71 -2.73 -19.14
CA GLN A 462 5.81 -3.83 -19.43
C GLN A 462 4.36 -3.39 -19.32
N GLN A 463 3.99 -2.75 -18.21
CA GLN A 463 2.63 -2.26 -17.98
C GLN A 463 2.23 -1.21 -19.01
N ALA A 464 3.13 -0.30 -19.38
CA ALA A 464 2.86 0.70 -20.41
C ALA A 464 2.61 0.07 -21.79
N LYS A 465 3.32 -1.01 -22.14
CA LYS A 465 3.08 -1.76 -23.38
C LYS A 465 1.71 -2.43 -23.36
N GLU A 466 1.37 -3.09 -22.27
CA GLU A 466 0.08 -3.76 -22.09
C GLU A 466 -1.07 -2.73 -22.12
N PHE A 467 -0.92 -1.62 -21.40
CA PHE A 467 -1.89 -0.53 -21.36
C PHE A 467 -2.06 0.15 -22.72
N LYS A 468 -0.96 0.40 -23.46
CA LYS A 468 -1.02 0.94 -24.82
C LYS A 468 -1.77 0.01 -25.76
N ALA A 469 -1.51 -1.30 -25.69
CA ALA A 469 -2.18 -2.29 -26.52
C ALA A 469 -3.69 -2.35 -26.21
N GLN A 470 -4.06 -2.39 -24.93
CA GLN A 470 -5.45 -2.37 -24.48
C GLN A 470 -6.18 -1.07 -24.86
N THR A 471 -5.55 0.08 -24.63
CA THR A 471 -6.11 1.39 -25.01
C THR A 471 -6.32 1.48 -26.52
N SER A 472 -5.34 1.04 -27.31
CA SER A 472 -5.44 1.10 -28.77
C SER A 472 -6.57 0.22 -29.30
N LYS A 473 -6.73 -0.98 -28.72
CA LYS A 473 -7.85 -1.87 -29.00
C LYS A 473 -9.19 -1.19 -28.63
N TRP A 474 -9.28 -0.62 -27.43
CA TRP A 474 -10.47 0.08 -26.99
C TRP A 474 -10.82 1.28 -27.87
N VAL A 475 -9.86 2.11 -28.31
CA VAL A 475 -10.15 3.27 -29.16
C VAL A 475 -10.77 2.83 -30.50
N VAL A 476 -10.26 1.76 -31.11
CA VAL A 476 -10.80 1.23 -32.36
C VAL A 476 -12.21 0.66 -32.14
N GLU A 477 -12.40 -0.14 -31.10
CA GLU A 477 -13.68 -0.74 -30.75
C GLU A 477 -14.73 0.33 -30.41
N ASN A 478 -14.35 1.33 -29.62
CA ASN A 478 -15.20 2.44 -29.22
C ASN A 478 -15.54 3.38 -30.39
N ALA A 479 -14.57 3.71 -31.24
CA ALA A 479 -14.84 4.52 -32.43
C ALA A 479 -15.85 3.84 -33.36
N SER A 480 -15.70 2.53 -33.56
CA SER A 480 -16.66 1.73 -34.32
C SER A 480 -18.04 1.73 -33.66
N ALA A 481 -18.12 1.39 -32.36
CA ALA A 481 -19.38 1.32 -31.63
C ALA A 481 -20.10 2.68 -31.58
N CYS A 482 -19.40 3.76 -31.24
CA CYS A 482 -19.97 5.11 -31.19
C CYS A 482 -20.44 5.59 -32.57
N SER A 483 -19.71 5.26 -33.64
CA SER A 483 -20.13 5.62 -35.01
C SER A 483 -21.43 4.89 -35.37
N HIS A 484 -21.50 3.58 -35.11
CA HIS A 484 -22.72 2.80 -35.33
C HIS A 484 -23.92 3.33 -34.53
N ILE A 485 -23.71 3.69 -33.26
CA ILE A 485 -24.77 4.28 -32.42
C ILE A 485 -25.19 5.65 -32.94
N ALA A 486 -24.24 6.51 -33.31
CA ALA A 486 -24.52 7.84 -33.83
C ALA A 486 -25.33 7.78 -35.13
N ASP A 487 -24.98 6.86 -36.04
CA ASP A 487 -25.72 6.62 -37.28
C ASP A 487 -27.13 6.12 -36.99
N THR A 488 -27.27 5.15 -36.08
CA THR A 488 -28.55 4.53 -35.70
C THR A 488 -29.50 5.54 -35.02
N LEU A 489 -28.97 6.39 -34.16
CA LEU A 489 -29.74 7.39 -33.41
C LEU A 489 -29.83 8.75 -34.13
N HIS A 490 -29.28 8.84 -35.35
CA HIS A 490 -29.24 10.07 -36.16
C HIS A 490 -28.70 11.30 -35.40
N LEU A 491 -27.67 11.09 -34.59
CA LEU A 491 -27.06 12.15 -33.77
C LEU A 491 -26.29 13.13 -34.66
N LYS A 492 -26.93 14.26 -35.01
CA LYS A 492 -26.30 15.34 -35.78
C LYS A 492 -25.42 16.21 -34.87
N GLY A 493 -24.18 16.47 -35.31
CA GLY A 493 -23.30 17.47 -34.69
C GLY A 493 -22.34 16.95 -33.62
N LEU A 494 -22.12 15.64 -33.51
CA LEU A 494 -21.03 15.13 -32.69
C LEU A 494 -19.69 15.61 -33.27
N PRO A 495 -18.74 16.07 -32.44
CA PRO A 495 -17.41 16.41 -32.92
C PRO A 495 -16.80 15.18 -33.61
N PRO A 496 -16.11 15.35 -34.75
CA PRO A 496 -15.51 14.23 -35.46
C PRO A 496 -14.56 13.50 -34.50
N MET A 497 -14.77 12.19 -34.36
CA MET A 497 -13.85 11.34 -33.61
C MET A 497 -12.44 11.52 -34.18
N PRO A 498 -11.38 11.63 -33.35
CA PRO A 498 -10.02 11.77 -33.84
C PRO A 498 -9.71 10.63 -34.81
N GLN A 499 -9.52 10.96 -36.09
CA GLN A 499 -9.15 9.97 -37.08
C GLN A 499 -7.73 9.53 -36.82
N ILE A 500 -7.56 8.30 -36.30
CA ILE A 500 -6.24 7.67 -36.21
C ILE A 500 -5.78 7.42 -37.65
N THR A 501 -4.80 8.19 -38.11
CA THR A 501 -4.22 8.02 -39.44
C THR A 501 -3.48 6.68 -39.53
N SER A 502 -3.41 6.08 -40.72
CA SER A 502 -2.70 4.81 -40.95
C SER A 502 -1.23 4.83 -40.53
N SER A 503 -0.62 6.01 -40.45
CA SER A 503 0.72 6.25 -39.92
C SER A 503 0.77 6.10 -38.40
N GLN A 504 -0.24 6.55 -37.66
CA GLN A 504 -0.36 6.36 -36.21
C GLN A 504 -0.60 4.88 -35.84
N LEU A 505 -1.32 4.13 -36.67
CA LEU A 505 -1.53 2.68 -36.48
C LEU A 505 -0.22 1.87 -36.52
N ARG A 506 0.77 2.31 -37.33
CA ARG A 506 2.11 1.67 -37.41
C ARG A 506 3.00 1.99 -36.21
N THR A 507 2.94 3.21 -35.67
CA THR A 507 3.66 3.60 -34.44
C THR A 507 3.04 3.01 -33.17
N ILE A 508 1.76 2.62 -33.25
CA ILE A 508 1.04 1.93 -32.18
C ILE A 508 1.42 0.44 -32.09
N THR A 509 1.74 -0.19 -33.22
CA THR A 509 2.06 -1.64 -33.33
C THR A 509 3.56 -1.96 -33.32
N ALA A 510 4.44 -0.99 -33.57
CA ALA A 510 5.89 -1.16 -33.51
C ALA A 510 6.51 -0.27 -32.41
N GLY A 511 6.76 -0.84 -31.22
CA GLY A 511 7.47 -0.21 -30.10
C GLY A 511 7.52 -1.10 -28.85
#